data_AF-A0AAI9TB13-F1
#
_entry.id   AF-A0AAI9TB13-F1
#
_cell.length_a   1.000
_cell.length_b   1.000
_cell.length_c   1.000
_cell.angle_alpha   90.00
_cell.angle_beta   90.00
_cell.angle_gamma   90.00
#
_symmetry.space_group_name_H-M   'P 1'
#
loop_
_entity.id
_entity.type
_entity.pdbx_description
1 polymer ?
#
loop_
_entity_poly.entity_id
_entity_poly.type
_entity_poly.pdbx_seq_one_letter_code
_entity_poly.pdbx_strand_id
1 'polypeptide(L)'
;MSLRTVNGGANSNGGINGFFHTEMQYIDESNGYKRMAPRQWVVTHMDWSWFTCTQSTGGVAIVLSECPKQFQGLQTIGKVIFVFNIVLYLSFISLMALRWITNPRTFKLCFTEGPECAFYGSFWLSFATMIICMQLFGKPNVGEWLVVAIRVLFWIYAAMTLLNSTLHLSLAFKYTPVVAMEMSPAWFLSIFNVMLTGTIAGSIASSQPPPQRMPIIVAGIGYQGLGWTASVLLLVWFIGQLLEKGWPEPSQRPGLFMTIGSAGFTTVALIGTARAVPEGYGYFATHPMAKEILQVLATWVGIFLWGFALWLFGLAFFVCMAEIITRENGLWVMPMRFTNTWWAFIFPNVGFTLATAYLGQELESNAILWFSVVVALRRGIALTGRMSSLMPEFLCLALKSYRF
;
A
#
# COMPACT_ATOMS: atom_id res chain seq x y z
N MET A 1 -5.67 -59.03 -0.46
CA MET A 1 -6.79 -59.37 -1.37
C MET A 1 -7.16 -58.09 -2.11
N SER A 2 -6.47 -57.83 -3.23
CA SER A 2 -7.03 -57.80 -4.60
C SER A 2 -7.81 -56.54 -4.97
N LEU A 3 -7.23 -55.82 -5.94
CA LEU A 3 -7.84 -54.81 -6.82
C LEU A 3 -9.18 -55.27 -7.43
N ARG A 4 -10.08 -54.31 -7.75
CA ARG A 4 -10.49 -54.02 -9.14
C ARG A 4 -11.46 -52.82 -9.27
N THR A 5 -11.13 -52.03 -10.29
CA THR A 5 -11.85 -50.99 -11.04
C THR A 5 -13.28 -51.34 -11.47
N VAL A 6 -14.14 -50.32 -11.59
CA VAL A 6 -15.23 -50.28 -12.58
C VAL A 6 -15.24 -48.90 -13.26
N ASN A 7 -14.90 -48.90 -14.55
CA ASN A 7 -15.26 -47.86 -15.51
C ASN A 7 -16.67 -48.14 -16.03
N GLY A 8 -17.51 -47.12 -16.13
CA GLY A 8 -18.80 -47.18 -16.80
C GLY A 8 -19.19 -45.79 -17.28
N GLY A 9 -18.91 -45.49 -18.54
CA GLY A 9 -19.38 -44.27 -19.19
C GLY A 9 -20.85 -44.41 -19.59
N ALA A 10 -21.62 -43.35 -19.37
CA ALA A 10 -22.88 -43.12 -20.06
C ALA A 10 -23.04 -41.61 -20.27
N ASN A 11 -22.92 -41.24 -21.54
CA ASN A 11 -23.08 -39.91 -22.09
C ASN A 11 -24.59 -39.58 -22.15
N SER A 12 -25.05 -38.53 -21.49
CA SER A 12 -26.33 -37.89 -21.82
C SER A 12 -26.23 -36.39 -21.54
N ASN A 13 -26.08 -35.64 -22.63
CA ASN A 13 -26.13 -34.18 -22.70
C ASN A 13 -27.58 -33.71 -22.64
N GLY A 14 -27.84 -32.60 -21.94
CA GLY A 14 -29.10 -31.86 -22.08
C GLY A 14 -29.29 -30.68 -21.13
N GLY A 15 -28.53 -29.59 -21.31
CA GLY A 15 -28.79 -28.24 -20.76
C GLY A 15 -28.61 -28.11 -19.24
N ILE A 16 -27.75 -27.27 -18.69
CA ILE A 16 -27.66 -25.82 -18.81
C ILE A 16 -26.25 -25.48 -18.30
N ASN A 17 -25.22 -25.48 -19.16
CA ASN A 17 -23.84 -25.16 -18.75
C ASN A 17 -23.05 -24.45 -19.88
N GLY A 18 -23.76 -23.76 -20.78
CA GLY A 18 -23.19 -23.24 -22.02
C GLY A 18 -22.76 -21.77 -22.03
N PHE A 19 -22.62 -21.08 -20.89
CA PHE A 19 -22.44 -19.60 -20.93
C PHE A 19 -21.39 -18.98 -19.99
N PHE A 20 -20.53 -19.75 -19.32
CA PHE A 20 -19.55 -19.18 -18.38
C PHE A 20 -18.08 -19.57 -18.60
N HIS A 21 -17.72 -20.03 -19.80
CA HIS A 21 -16.33 -20.27 -20.20
C HIS A 21 -15.97 -19.61 -21.53
N THR A 22 -16.08 -18.28 -21.61
CA THR A 22 -15.44 -17.40 -22.63
C THR A 22 -15.52 -16.00 -22.03
N GLU A 23 -14.48 -15.30 -21.57
CA GLU A 23 -13.22 -14.91 -22.19
C GLU A 23 -12.17 -14.59 -21.08
N MET A 24 -11.32 -15.55 -20.74
CA MET A 24 -9.95 -15.23 -20.32
C MET A 24 -9.06 -16.08 -21.21
N GLN A 25 -8.95 -15.65 -22.47
CA GLN A 25 -8.00 -16.25 -23.39
C GLN A 25 -6.60 -16.03 -22.82
N TYR A 26 -5.99 -17.15 -22.45
CA TYR A 26 -4.56 -17.40 -22.48
C TYR A 26 -3.87 -16.49 -23.50
N ILE A 27 -2.94 -15.69 -23.03
CA ILE A 27 -1.95 -15.05 -23.90
C ILE A 27 -1.16 -16.19 -24.55
N ASP A 28 -1.43 -16.43 -25.82
CA ASP A 28 -0.69 -17.35 -26.68
C ASP A 28 0.79 -16.91 -26.72
N GLU A 29 1.64 -17.63 -25.97
CA GLU A 29 3.07 -17.35 -25.78
C GLU A 29 3.93 -17.62 -27.03
N SER A 30 3.33 -17.82 -28.21
CA SER A 30 4.04 -18.03 -29.47
C SER A 30 4.26 -16.77 -30.32
N ASN A 31 3.72 -15.61 -29.94
CA ASN A 31 3.86 -14.36 -30.69
C ASN A 31 4.69 -13.33 -29.93
N GLY A 32 5.95 -13.15 -30.33
CA GLY A 32 6.85 -12.12 -29.78
C GLY A 32 6.18 -10.74 -29.71
N TYR A 33 6.33 -10.06 -28.56
CA TYR A 33 5.84 -8.72 -28.23
C TYR A 33 5.17 -7.96 -29.39
N LYS A 34 3.92 -8.34 -29.74
CA LYS A 34 3.13 -7.58 -30.70
C LYS A 34 2.86 -6.23 -30.04
N ARG A 35 3.50 -5.18 -30.59
CA ARG A 35 3.34 -3.80 -30.13
C ARG A 35 1.85 -3.43 -30.18
N MET A 36 1.19 -3.43 -29.02
CA MET A 36 -0.21 -3.00 -28.92
C MET A 36 -0.31 -1.49 -29.13
N ALA A 37 -1.42 -1.06 -29.73
CA ALA A 37 -1.73 0.36 -29.81
C ALA A 37 -1.89 0.94 -28.39
N PRO A 38 -1.46 2.19 -28.10
CA PRO A 38 -1.51 2.76 -26.76
C PRO A 38 -2.90 2.69 -26.12
N ARG A 39 -3.95 2.93 -26.90
CA ARG A 39 -5.35 2.82 -26.43
C ARG A 39 -5.71 1.40 -26.00
N GLN A 40 -5.29 0.39 -26.75
CA GLN A 40 -5.57 -1.01 -26.44
C GLN A 40 -4.79 -1.46 -25.20
N TRP A 41 -3.55 -0.99 -25.04
CA TRP A 41 -2.77 -1.23 -23.83
C TRP A 41 -3.45 -0.64 -22.59
N VAL A 42 -3.93 0.61 -22.65
CA VAL A 42 -4.65 1.24 -21.53
C VAL A 42 -5.88 0.44 -21.13
N VAL A 43 -6.68 -0.03 -22.09
CA VAL A 43 -7.89 -0.81 -21.77
C VAL A 43 -7.56 -2.16 -21.13
N THR A 44 -6.45 -2.78 -21.51
CA THR A 44 -6.09 -4.16 -21.14
C THR A 44 -5.19 -4.25 -19.91
N HIS A 45 -4.34 -3.26 -19.65
CA HIS A 45 -3.30 -3.32 -18.62
C HIS A 45 -3.45 -2.30 -17.49
N MET A 46 -4.19 -1.19 -17.69
CA MET A 46 -4.37 -0.20 -16.62
C MET A 46 -5.47 -0.63 -15.65
N ASP A 47 -5.10 -0.90 -14.41
CA ASP A 47 -5.99 -1.25 -13.30
C ASP A 47 -5.61 -0.47 -12.02
N TRP A 48 -6.32 -0.75 -10.92
CA TRP A 48 -6.01 -0.13 -9.63
C TRP A 48 -4.61 -0.45 -9.08
N SER A 49 -3.98 -1.54 -9.53
CA SER A 49 -2.68 -1.97 -9.01
C SER A 49 -1.57 -0.98 -9.38
N TRP A 50 -1.71 -0.19 -10.44
CA TRP A 50 -0.74 0.85 -10.81
C TRP A 50 -0.60 1.95 -9.75
N PHE A 51 -1.66 2.22 -8.98
CA PHE A 51 -1.58 3.18 -7.87
C PHE A 51 -0.66 2.68 -6.73
N THR A 52 -0.22 1.42 -6.76
CA THR A 52 0.84 0.93 -5.86
C THR A 52 2.18 1.63 -6.08
N CYS A 53 2.43 2.08 -7.31
CA CYS A 53 3.59 2.91 -7.65
C CYS A 53 3.53 4.29 -7.01
N THR A 54 2.39 4.97 -7.11
CA THR A 54 2.22 6.33 -6.59
C THR A 54 2.22 6.37 -5.07
N GLN A 55 1.57 5.42 -4.39
CA GLN A 55 1.69 5.32 -2.93
C GLN A 55 3.13 5.04 -2.48
N SER A 56 3.87 4.20 -3.21
CA SER A 56 5.27 3.88 -2.89
C SER A 56 6.18 5.09 -3.09
N THR A 57 5.99 5.81 -4.20
CA THR A 57 6.76 7.02 -4.52
C THR A 57 6.52 8.11 -3.48
N GLY A 58 5.26 8.36 -3.11
CA GLY A 58 4.91 9.26 -2.01
C GLY A 58 5.49 8.79 -0.67
N GLY A 59 5.41 7.49 -0.38
CA GLY A 59 5.98 6.89 0.82
C GLY A 59 7.50 7.10 0.95
N VAL A 60 8.26 6.98 -0.14
CA VAL A 60 9.70 7.30 -0.13
C VAL A 60 9.93 8.78 0.17
N ALA A 61 9.17 9.69 -0.42
CA ALA A 61 9.29 11.12 -0.10
C ALA A 61 9.07 11.38 1.40
N ILE A 62 8.08 10.73 2.02
CA ILE A 62 7.85 10.80 3.48
C ILE A 62 9.07 10.31 4.26
N VAL A 63 9.61 9.13 3.91
CA VAL A 63 10.80 8.57 4.59
C VAL A 63 12.01 9.50 4.46
N LEU A 64 12.20 10.13 3.30
CA LEU A 64 13.31 11.07 3.10
C LEU A 64 13.15 12.32 3.96
N SER A 65 11.92 12.81 4.16
CA SER A 65 11.67 13.96 5.04
C SER A 65 11.85 13.61 6.52
N GLU A 66 11.39 12.43 6.94
CA GLU A 66 11.39 11.98 8.34
C GLU A 66 12.67 11.24 8.73
N CYS A 67 13.63 11.09 7.80
CA CYS A 67 14.90 10.44 8.08
C CYS A 67 15.62 11.16 9.24
N PRO A 68 16.06 10.45 10.31
CA PRO A 68 16.64 11.10 11.48
C PRO A 68 17.92 11.91 11.21
N LYS A 69 18.65 11.56 10.14
CA LYS A 69 19.89 12.23 9.72
C LYS A 69 19.61 13.08 8.49
N GLN A 70 19.02 14.25 8.73
CA GLN A 70 18.66 15.21 7.68
C GLN A 70 19.87 16.00 7.18
N PHE A 71 19.86 16.32 5.88
CA PHE A 71 20.68 17.34 5.25
C PHE A 71 19.88 18.01 4.13
N GLN A 72 20.26 19.22 3.71
CA GLN A 72 19.45 20.00 2.75
C GLN A 72 19.18 19.26 1.43
N GLY A 73 20.16 18.51 0.91
CA GLY A 73 19.99 17.71 -0.30
C GLY A 73 18.89 16.65 -0.17
N LEU A 74 18.72 16.03 1.00
CA LEU A 74 17.70 15.01 1.24
C LEU A 74 16.28 15.60 1.15
N GLN A 75 16.09 16.78 1.72
CA GLN A 75 14.83 17.53 1.62
C GLN A 75 14.53 17.95 0.18
N THR A 76 15.54 18.40 -0.56
CA THR A 76 15.38 18.74 -1.98
C THR A 76 14.99 17.52 -2.81
N ILE A 77 15.62 16.36 -2.60
CA ILE A 77 15.25 15.11 -3.27
C ILE A 77 13.80 14.72 -2.92
N GLY A 78 13.43 14.81 -1.63
CA GLY A 78 12.06 14.55 -1.18
C GLY A 78 11.03 15.43 -1.89
N LYS A 79 11.30 16.74 -2.03
CA LYS A 79 10.44 17.68 -2.78
C LYS A 79 10.31 17.31 -4.26
N VAL A 80 11.40 16.95 -4.92
CA VAL A 80 11.39 16.53 -6.33
C VAL A 80 10.54 15.26 -6.50
N ILE A 81 10.72 14.27 -5.63
CA ILE A 81 9.93 13.02 -5.64
C ILE A 81 8.46 13.32 -5.37
N PHE A 82 8.15 14.24 -4.46
CA PHE A 82 6.78 14.67 -4.19
C PHE A 82 6.10 15.28 -5.42
N VAL A 83 6.75 16.26 -6.06
CA VAL A 83 6.20 16.90 -7.29
C VAL A 83 6.03 15.86 -8.40
N PHE A 84 7.03 14.99 -8.57
CA PHE A 84 6.94 13.88 -9.52
C PHE A 84 5.76 12.95 -9.20
N ASN A 85 5.52 12.64 -7.92
CA ASN A 85 4.40 11.80 -7.49
C ASN A 85 3.04 12.42 -7.82
N ILE A 86 2.89 13.75 -7.68
CA ILE A 86 1.66 14.46 -8.08
C ILE A 86 1.41 14.27 -9.56
N VAL A 87 2.44 14.50 -10.40
CA VAL A 87 2.33 14.33 -11.86
C VAL A 87 1.97 12.90 -12.21
N LEU A 88 2.61 11.92 -11.57
CA LEU A 88 2.36 10.51 -11.80
C LEU A 88 0.93 10.10 -11.40
N TYR A 89 0.46 10.56 -10.25
CA TYR A 89 -0.89 10.28 -9.77
C TYR A 89 -1.97 10.86 -10.68
N LEU A 90 -1.82 12.12 -11.11
CA LEU A 90 -2.74 12.74 -12.08
C LEU A 90 -2.71 12.04 -13.43
N SER A 91 -1.53 11.57 -13.87
CA SER A 91 -1.39 10.79 -15.09
C SER A 91 -2.16 9.47 -14.99
N PHE A 92 -2.07 8.75 -13.87
CA PHE A 92 -2.76 7.48 -13.68
C PHE A 92 -4.27 7.65 -13.56
N ILE A 93 -4.75 8.72 -12.91
CA ILE A 93 -6.17 9.09 -12.93
C ILE A 93 -6.64 9.32 -14.36
N SER A 94 -5.86 10.05 -15.16
CA SER A 94 -6.22 10.36 -16.55
C SER A 94 -6.27 9.09 -17.42
N LEU A 95 -5.34 8.16 -17.23
CA LEU A 95 -5.33 6.86 -17.92
C LEU A 95 -6.50 5.97 -17.48
N MET A 96 -6.85 5.98 -16.19
CA MET A 96 -8.01 5.24 -15.68
C MET A 96 -9.32 5.80 -16.24
N ALA A 97 -9.46 7.13 -16.28
CA ALA A 97 -10.59 7.80 -16.91
C ALA A 97 -10.67 7.45 -18.40
N LEU A 98 -9.53 7.42 -19.12
CA LEU A 98 -9.48 7.01 -20.51
C LEU A 98 -9.92 5.55 -20.70
N ARG A 99 -9.53 4.63 -19.82
CA ARG A 99 -10.00 3.23 -19.84
C ARG A 99 -11.53 3.17 -19.72
N TRP A 100 -12.14 3.94 -18.82
CA TRP A 100 -13.59 3.94 -18.65
C TRP A 100 -14.35 4.63 -19.79
N ILE A 101 -13.80 5.70 -20.37
CA ILE A 101 -14.39 6.36 -21.55
C ILE A 101 -14.36 5.40 -22.75
N THR A 102 -13.28 4.63 -22.91
CA THR A 102 -13.10 3.74 -24.06
C THR A 102 -13.81 2.40 -23.92
N ASN A 103 -13.93 1.87 -22.69
CA ASN A 103 -14.70 0.67 -22.39
C ASN A 103 -15.48 0.83 -21.07
N PRO A 104 -16.68 1.43 -21.10
CA PRO A 104 -17.47 1.71 -19.90
C PRO A 104 -17.83 0.47 -19.07
N ARG A 105 -17.84 -0.73 -19.69
CA ARG A 105 -18.11 -1.98 -18.98
C ARG A 105 -17.07 -2.27 -17.90
N THR A 106 -15.82 -1.87 -18.13
CA THR A 106 -14.72 -2.09 -17.19
C THR A 106 -14.95 -1.39 -15.85
N PHE A 107 -15.67 -0.27 -15.81
CA PHE A 107 -15.91 0.50 -14.59
C PHE A 107 -16.48 -0.36 -13.46
N LYS A 108 -17.53 -1.14 -13.74
CA LYS A 108 -18.14 -2.01 -12.72
C LYS A 108 -17.20 -3.15 -12.32
N LEU A 109 -16.54 -3.76 -13.30
CA LEU A 109 -15.65 -4.90 -13.09
C LEU A 109 -14.48 -4.54 -12.17
N CYS A 110 -13.97 -3.31 -12.27
CA CYS A 110 -12.89 -2.81 -11.42
C CYS A 110 -13.19 -2.87 -9.90
N PHE A 111 -14.47 -2.96 -9.52
CA PHE A 111 -14.92 -3.02 -8.11
C PHE A 111 -15.52 -4.37 -7.71
N THR A 112 -15.80 -5.25 -8.68
CA THR A 112 -16.49 -6.53 -8.42
C THR A 112 -15.70 -7.76 -8.80
N GLU A 113 -14.68 -7.63 -9.63
CA GLU A 113 -13.84 -8.75 -10.08
C GLU A 113 -12.44 -8.69 -9.46
N GLY A 114 -11.99 -9.83 -8.93
CA GLY A 114 -10.62 -10.01 -8.49
C GLY A 114 -9.69 -10.28 -9.67
N PRO A 115 -8.40 -9.91 -9.59
CA PRO A 115 -7.72 -9.33 -8.43
C PRO A 115 -7.86 -7.79 -8.33
N GLU A 116 -8.42 -7.14 -9.36
CA GLU A 116 -8.43 -5.68 -9.49
C GLU A 116 -9.12 -4.97 -8.31
N CYS A 117 -10.26 -5.48 -7.84
CA CYS A 117 -11.02 -4.88 -6.74
C CYS A 117 -10.20 -4.75 -5.44
N ALA A 118 -9.31 -5.71 -5.15
CA ALA A 118 -8.47 -5.68 -3.95
C ALA A 118 -7.46 -4.53 -3.96
N PHE A 119 -7.09 -4.03 -5.15
CA PHE A 119 -6.14 -2.94 -5.30
C PHE A 119 -6.76 -1.55 -5.21
N TYR A 120 -8.10 -1.41 -5.19
CA TYR A 120 -8.76 -0.10 -5.17
C TYR A 120 -8.33 0.76 -3.97
N GLY A 121 -7.98 0.14 -2.83
CA GLY A 121 -7.39 0.83 -1.69
C GLY A 121 -6.11 1.63 -2.03
N SER A 122 -5.33 1.20 -3.02
CA SER A 122 -4.08 1.87 -3.46
C SER A 122 -4.31 3.29 -3.98
N PHE A 123 -5.46 3.54 -4.60
CA PHE A 123 -5.85 4.88 -5.06
C PHE A 123 -5.93 5.85 -3.86
N TRP A 124 -6.61 5.42 -2.80
CA TRP A 124 -6.74 6.19 -1.57
C TRP A 124 -5.40 6.29 -0.83
N LEU A 125 -4.62 5.22 -0.75
CA LEU A 125 -3.30 5.26 -0.13
C LEU A 125 -2.35 6.26 -0.81
N SER A 126 -2.42 6.36 -2.14
CA SER A 126 -1.67 7.38 -2.89
C SER A 126 -2.10 8.78 -2.46
N PHE A 127 -3.40 9.02 -2.32
CA PHE A 127 -3.93 10.29 -1.85
C PHE A 127 -3.50 10.60 -0.40
N ALA A 128 -3.48 9.61 0.50
CA ALA A 128 -2.96 9.76 1.86
C ALA A 128 -1.51 10.23 1.89
N THR A 129 -0.64 9.57 1.12
CA THR A 129 0.77 9.96 1.05
C THR A 129 0.94 11.37 0.51
N MET A 130 0.05 11.80 -0.40
CA MET A 130 0.06 13.15 -0.93
C MET A 130 -0.31 14.19 0.13
N ILE A 131 -1.33 13.93 0.96
CA ILE A 131 -1.69 14.81 2.09
C ILE A 131 -0.52 14.94 3.09
N ILE A 132 0.13 13.82 3.43
CA ILE A 132 1.30 13.84 4.33
C ILE A 132 2.44 14.65 3.69
N CYS A 133 2.76 14.44 2.41
CA CYS A 133 3.78 15.21 1.73
C CYS A 133 3.44 16.70 1.62
N MET A 134 2.17 17.10 1.47
CA MET A 134 1.76 18.50 1.52
C MET A 134 2.11 19.12 2.89
N GLN A 135 1.91 18.39 3.98
CA GLN A 135 2.29 18.83 5.32
C GLN A 135 3.81 18.97 5.46
N LEU A 136 4.57 17.98 5.01
CA LEU A 136 6.03 17.94 5.20
C LEU A 136 6.77 18.93 4.30
N PHE A 137 6.41 19.00 3.03
CA PHE A 137 7.12 19.80 2.03
C PHE A 137 6.42 21.12 1.68
N GLY A 138 5.09 21.17 1.75
CA GLY A 138 4.31 22.35 1.38
C GLY A 138 4.20 23.38 2.51
N LYS A 139 3.88 22.93 3.73
CA LYS A 139 3.65 23.84 4.88
C LYS A 139 4.77 24.85 5.11
N PRO A 140 6.08 24.50 5.00
CA PRO A 140 7.15 25.48 5.18
C PRO A 140 7.24 26.56 4.09
N ASN A 141 6.61 26.38 2.92
CA ASN A 141 6.90 27.20 1.72
C ASN A 141 5.69 27.94 1.14
N VAL A 142 4.45 27.56 1.51
CA VAL A 142 3.24 27.95 0.74
C VAL A 142 2.25 28.83 1.54
N GLY A 143 2.43 28.92 2.87
CA GLY A 143 1.64 29.78 3.76
C GLY A 143 0.53 29.07 4.54
N GLU A 144 -0.14 29.80 5.46
CA GLU A 144 -1.09 29.25 6.44
C GLU A 144 -2.39 28.69 5.81
N TRP A 145 -2.78 29.13 4.61
CA TRP A 145 -3.95 28.59 3.93
C TRP A 145 -3.83 27.08 3.68
N LEU A 146 -2.60 26.58 3.51
CA LEU A 146 -2.33 25.16 3.28
C LEU A 146 -2.67 24.32 4.50
N VAL A 147 -2.49 24.85 5.72
CA VAL A 147 -2.88 24.17 6.97
C VAL A 147 -4.39 23.94 7.01
N VAL A 148 -5.17 24.93 6.54
CA VAL A 148 -6.63 24.81 6.41
C VAL A 148 -7.01 23.83 5.30
N ALA A 149 -6.35 23.90 4.15
CA ALA A 149 -6.60 22.98 3.04
C ALA A 149 -6.33 21.52 3.45
N ILE A 150 -5.20 21.23 4.10
CA ILE A 150 -4.83 19.91 4.61
C ILE A 150 -5.89 19.39 5.58
N ARG A 151 -6.42 20.24 6.47
CA ARG A 151 -7.51 19.88 7.38
C ARG A 151 -8.79 19.46 6.63
N VAL A 152 -9.17 20.19 5.60
CA VAL A 152 -10.35 19.84 4.77
C VAL A 152 -10.11 18.53 4.05
N LEU A 153 -8.93 18.35 3.43
CA LEU A 153 -8.56 17.11 2.75
C LEU A 153 -8.54 15.91 3.71
N PHE A 154 -8.10 16.09 4.96
CA PHE A 154 -8.14 15.04 5.99
C PHE A 154 -9.55 14.53 6.24
N TRP A 155 -10.53 15.43 6.42
CA TRP A 155 -11.92 15.00 6.69
C TRP A 155 -12.58 14.37 5.47
N ILE A 156 -12.30 14.88 4.27
CA ILE A 156 -12.74 14.24 3.02
C ILE A 156 -12.14 12.85 2.92
N TYR A 157 -10.84 12.71 3.17
CA TYR A 157 -10.15 11.43 3.16
C TYR A 157 -10.75 10.44 4.16
N ALA A 158 -10.95 10.86 5.41
CA ALA A 158 -11.54 10.05 6.46
C ALA A 158 -12.93 9.54 6.05
N ALA A 159 -13.82 10.42 5.62
CA ALA A 159 -15.17 10.05 5.19
C ALA A 159 -15.15 9.07 4.00
N MET A 160 -14.37 9.37 2.96
CA MET A 160 -14.32 8.54 1.75
C MET A 160 -13.68 7.18 1.99
N THR A 161 -12.63 7.10 2.82
CA THR A 161 -11.97 5.83 3.12
C THR A 161 -12.77 4.95 4.06
N LEU A 162 -13.51 5.53 5.01
CA LEU A 162 -14.45 4.78 5.82
C LEU A 162 -15.57 4.19 4.95
N LEU A 163 -16.16 4.99 4.05
CA LEU A 163 -17.12 4.52 3.06
C LEU A 163 -16.52 3.43 2.17
N ASN A 164 -15.28 3.59 1.70
CA ASN A 164 -14.61 2.55 0.94
C ASN A 164 -14.46 1.25 1.75
N SER A 165 -13.96 1.33 2.99
CA SER A 165 -13.76 0.13 3.82
C SER A 165 -15.07 -0.55 4.21
N THR A 166 -16.21 0.15 4.21
CA THR A 166 -17.51 -0.45 4.55
C THR A 166 -18.28 -0.85 3.29
N LEU A 167 -18.60 0.10 2.42
CA LEU A 167 -19.42 -0.15 1.23
C LEU A 167 -18.70 -1.02 0.21
N HIS A 168 -17.46 -0.70 -0.16
CA HIS A 168 -16.76 -1.49 -1.18
C HIS A 168 -16.43 -2.89 -0.67
N LEU A 169 -16.00 -3.08 0.59
CA LEU A 169 -15.85 -4.43 1.14
C LEU A 169 -17.18 -5.20 1.15
N SER A 170 -18.30 -4.56 1.49
CA SER A 170 -19.62 -5.20 1.44
C SER A 170 -20.00 -5.66 0.03
N LEU A 171 -19.69 -4.85 -0.99
CA LEU A 171 -19.93 -5.19 -2.39
C LEU A 171 -18.99 -6.31 -2.85
N ALA A 172 -17.71 -6.24 -2.48
CA ALA A 172 -16.73 -7.26 -2.82
C ALA A 172 -17.10 -8.61 -2.19
N PHE A 173 -17.56 -8.65 -0.94
CA PHE A 173 -18.04 -9.88 -0.30
C PHE A 173 -19.26 -10.49 -0.98
N LYS A 174 -20.09 -9.68 -1.65
CA LYS A 174 -21.26 -10.17 -2.39
C LYS A 174 -20.92 -10.68 -3.79
N TYR A 175 -20.05 -9.97 -4.50
CA TYR A 175 -19.84 -10.17 -5.94
C TYR A 175 -18.51 -10.85 -6.29
N THR A 176 -17.55 -10.90 -5.36
CA THR A 176 -16.23 -11.49 -5.55
C THR A 176 -16.10 -12.73 -4.67
N PRO A 177 -16.49 -13.93 -5.15
CA PRO A 177 -16.28 -15.15 -4.38
C PRO A 177 -14.78 -15.39 -4.20
N VAL A 178 -14.31 -15.42 -2.95
CA VAL A 178 -12.92 -15.71 -2.60
C VAL A 178 -12.88 -16.93 -1.70
N VAL A 179 -12.07 -17.92 -2.06
CA VAL A 179 -11.75 -19.03 -1.17
C VAL A 179 -10.80 -18.52 -0.09
N ALA A 180 -11.13 -18.76 1.17
CA ALA A 180 -10.41 -18.24 2.33
C ALA A 180 -8.88 -18.39 2.25
N MET A 181 -8.44 -19.59 1.87
CA MET A 181 -7.02 -19.96 1.77
C MET A 181 -6.39 -19.62 0.41
N GLU A 182 -7.08 -18.87 -0.45
CA GLU A 182 -6.59 -18.34 -1.72
C GLU A 182 -6.57 -16.82 -1.75
N MET A 183 -6.81 -16.19 -0.61
CA MET A 183 -6.88 -14.75 -0.50
C MET A 183 -5.50 -14.12 -0.79
N SER A 184 -5.45 -13.26 -1.80
CA SER A 184 -4.24 -12.50 -2.11
C SER A 184 -3.86 -11.55 -0.96
N PRO A 185 -2.56 -11.35 -0.66
CA PRO A 185 -2.11 -10.33 0.29
C PRO A 185 -2.57 -8.91 -0.07
N ALA A 186 -2.95 -8.66 -1.32
CA ALA A 186 -3.49 -7.37 -1.77
C ALA A 186 -4.73 -6.93 -0.99
N TRP A 187 -5.50 -7.84 -0.38
CA TRP A 187 -6.68 -7.51 0.43
C TRP A 187 -6.37 -6.62 1.64
N PHE A 188 -5.13 -6.60 2.13
CA PHE A 188 -4.70 -5.63 3.15
C PHE A 188 -4.85 -4.17 2.66
N LEU A 189 -4.71 -3.91 1.36
CA LEU A 189 -4.83 -2.56 0.80
C LEU A 189 -6.25 -2.00 0.97
N SER A 190 -7.27 -2.86 0.97
CA SER A 190 -8.68 -2.49 1.15
C SER A 190 -9.00 -1.98 2.56
N ILE A 191 -8.13 -2.24 3.54
CA ILE A 191 -8.26 -1.69 4.91
C ILE A 191 -7.16 -0.69 5.23
N PHE A 192 -5.99 -0.78 4.60
CA PHE A 192 -4.91 0.18 4.83
C PHE A 192 -5.32 1.60 4.49
N ASN A 193 -6.15 1.79 3.47
CA ASN A 193 -6.65 3.12 3.14
C ASN A 193 -7.32 3.81 4.33
N VAL A 194 -8.24 3.14 5.05
CA VAL A 194 -8.91 3.72 6.22
C VAL A 194 -7.93 3.87 7.38
N MET A 195 -7.05 2.88 7.56
CA MET A 195 -6.00 2.89 8.59
C MET A 195 -5.08 4.10 8.49
N LEU A 196 -4.62 4.46 7.28
CA LEU A 196 -3.66 5.56 7.07
C LEU A 196 -4.21 6.93 7.50
N THR A 197 -5.52 7.07 7.73
CA THR A 197 -6.10 8.26 8.38
C THR A 197 -5.41 8.55 9.72
N GLY A 198 -5.06 7.51 10.49
CA GLY A 198 -4.30 7.65 11.74
C GLY A 198 -2.90 8.20 11.54
N THR A 199 -2.19 7.70 10.53
CA THR A 199 -0.85 8.21 10.17
C THR A 199 -0.90 9.65 9.66
N ILE A 200 -1.91 10.02 8.85
CA ILE A 200 -2.12 11.41 8.43
C ILE A 200 -2.35 12.29 9.68
N ALA A 201 -3.24 11.87 10.59
CA ALA A 201 -3.52 12.61 11.81
C ALA A 201 -2.25 12.88 12.63
N GLY A 202 -1.40 11.87 12.82
CA GLY A 202 -0.12 12.01 13.53
C GLY A 202 0.86 12.98 12.86
N SER A 203 0.79 13.15 11.53
CA SER A 203 1.64 14.09 10.80
C SER A 203 1.10 15.53 10.83
N ILE A 204 -0.22 15.71 10.72
CA ILE A 204 -0.81 17.05 10.54
C ILE A 204 -1.23 17.72 11.85
N ALA A 205 -1.56 16.95 12.90
CA ALA A 205 -2.24 17.46 14.09
C ALA A 205 -1.48 18.58 14.80
N SER A 206 -0.15 18.48 14.90
CA SER A 206 0.70 19.47 15.59
C SER A 206 0.63 20.86 14.94
N SER A 207 0.35 20.93 13.64
CA SER A 207 0.19 22.20 12.90
C SER A 207 -1.19 22.83 13.02
N GLN A 208 -2.17 22.09 13.51
CA GLN A 208 -3.57 22.55 13.60
C GLN A 208 -3.81 23.29 14.92
N PRO A 209 -4.73 24.27 14.96
CA PRO A 209 -5.10 24.94 16.20
C PRO A 209 -5.79 23.96 17.16
N PRO A 210 -5.69 24.14 18.50
CA PRO A 210 -6.18 23.16 19.48
C PRO A 210 -7.63 22.68 19.29
N PRO A 211 -8.61 23.54 18.93
CA PRO A 211 -9.99 23.10 18.68
C PRO A 211 -10.15 22.14 17.50
N GLN A 212 -9.24 22.18 16.53
CA GLN A 212 -9.26 21.35 15.33
C GLN A 212 -8.31 20.15 15.45
N ARG A 213 -7.23 20.33 16.19
CA ARG A 213 -6.22 19.31 16.51
C ARG A 213 -6.81 18.13 17.26
N MET A 214 -7.60 18.37 18.31
CA MET A 214 -8.15 17.29 19.14
C MET A 214 -9.09 16.35 18.35
N PRO A 215 -10.08 16.85 17.59
CA PRO A 215 -10.91 15.99 16.72
C PRO A 215 -10.10 15.17 15.72
N ILE A 216 -9.04 15.75 15.13
CA ILE A 216 -8.16 15.04 14.20
C ILE A 216 -7.41 13.90 14.90
N ILE A 217 -6.89 14.13 16.12
CA ILE A 217 -6.24 13.09 16.92
C ILE A 217 -7.21 11.96 17.27
N VAL A 218 -8.42 12.30 17.76
CA VAL A 218 -9.44 11.31 18.13
C VAL A 218 -9.88 10.49 16.92
N ALA A 219 -10.18 11.14 15.80
CA ALA A 219 -10.49 10.44 14.55
C ALA A 219 -9.31 9.57 14.08
N GLY A 220 -8.09 10.09 14.14
CA GLY A 220 -6.88 9.36 13.77
C GLY A 220 -6.72 8.06 14.56
N ILE A 221 -6.85 8.11 15.89
CA ILE A 221 -6.77 6.93 16.76
C ILE A 221 -7.91 5.94 16.44
N GLY A 222 -9.14 6.42 16.26
CA GLY A 222 -10.28 5.56 15.95
C GLY A 222 -10.12 4.81 14.62
N TYR A 223 -9.67 5.50 13.57
CA TYR A 223 -9.43 4.91 12.25
C TYR A 223 -8.22 3.97 12.26
N GLN A 224 -7.17 4.32 13.01
CA GLN A 224 -6.01 3.45 13.20
C GLN A 224 -6.41 2.14 13.89
N GLY A 225 -7.24 2.22 14.94
CA GLY A 225 -7.76 1.06 15.66
C GLY A 225 -8.57 0.14 14.74
N LEU A 226 -9.52 0.68 13.97
CA LEU A 226 -10.28 -0.07 12.97
C LEU A 226 -9.34 -0.80 11.99
N GLY A 227 -8.36 -0.08 11.45
CA GLY A 227 -7.40 -0.61 10.49
C GLY A 227 -6.52 -1.72 11.06
N TRP A 228 -6.00 -1.54 12.28
CA TRP A 228 -5.20 -2.54 12.97
C TRP A 228 -6.01 -3.81 13.26
N THR A 229 -7.20 -3.68 13.84
CA THR A 229 -8.06 -4.83 14.17
C THR A 229 -8.41 -5.65 12.93
N ALA A 230 -8.87 -5.00 11.86
CA ALA A 230 -9.20 -5.71 10.62
C ALA A 230 -7.95 -6.30 9.93
N SER A 231 -6.78 -5.66 10.04
CA SER A 231 -5.52 -6.24 9.55
C SER A 231 -5.13 -7.51 10.30
N VAL A 232 -5.36 -7.58 11.62
CA VAL A 232 -5.10 -8.79 12.41
C VAL A 232 -6.00 -9.95 11.95
N LEU A 233 -7.27 -9.68 11.62
CA LEU A 233 -8.18 -10.70 11.08
C LEU A 233 -7.69 -11.25 9.73
N LEU A 234 -7.28 -10.37 8.81
CA LEU A 234 -6.71 -10.77 7.52
C LEU A 234 -5.40 -11.55 7.69
N LEU A 235 -4.61 -11.21 8.72
CA LEU A 235 -3.34 -11.87 8.98
C LEU A 235 -3.51 -13.33 9.41
N VAL A 236 -4.57 -13.66 10.16
CA VAL A 236 -4.88 -15.05 10.53
C VAL A 236 -5.07 -15.91 9.26
N TRP A 237 -5.81 -15.39 8.29
CA TRP A 237 -6.11 -16.09 7.04
C TRP A 237 -4.86 -16.23 6.18
N PHE A 238 -4.04 -15.19 6.13
CA PHE A 238 -2.77 -15.20 5.45
C PHE A 238 -1.78 -16.23 6.03
N ILE A 239 -1.63 -16.29 7.36
CA ILE A 239 -0.78 -17.30 8.00
C ILE A 239 -1.35 -18.71 7.77
N GLY A 240 -2.67 -18.87 7.84
CA GLY A 240 -3.35 -20.12 7.50
C GLY A 240 -3.04 -20.59 6.08
N GLN A 241 -3.08 -19.69 5.10
CA GLN A 241 -2.70 -19.97 3.72
C GLN A 241 -1.24 -20.44 3.61
N LEU A 242 -0.30 -19.78 4.31
CA LEU A 242 1.11 -20.18 4.30
C LEU A 242 1.33 -21.56 4.93
N LEU A 243 0.54 -21.91 5.96
CA LEU A 243 0.61 -23.22 6.62
C LEU A 243 0.03 -24.35 5.76
N GLU A 244 -1.08 -24.09 5.05
CA GLU A 244 -1.78 -25.11 4.27
C GLU A 244 -1.21 -25.27 2.86
N LYS A 245 -0.95 -24.16 2.17
CA LYS A 245 -0.54 -24.15 0.76
C LYS A 245 0.95 -23.87 0.55
N GLY A 246 1.66 -23.45 1.58
CA GLY A 246 3.06 -23.06 1.46
C GLY A 246 3.23 -21.67 0.84
N TRP A 247 4.34 -21.47 0.13
CA TRP A 247 4.70 -20.14 -0.38
C TRP A 247 3.87 -19.74 -1.61
N PRO A 248 3.50 -18.45 -1.75
CA PRO A 248 2.85 -17.97 -2.96
C PRO A 248 3.72 -18.16 -4.22
N GLU A 249 3.08 -18.03 -5.38
CA GLU A 249 3.78 -17.98 -6.68
C GLU A 249 4.93 -16.95 -6.64
N PRO A 250 6.12 -17.25 -7.20
CA PRO A 250 7.30 -16.38 -7.16
C PRO A 250 7.00 -14.90 -7.47
N SER A 251 6.19 -14.61 -8.49
CA SER A 251 5.84 -13.25 -8.92
C SER A 251 4.99 -12.46 -7.89
N GLN A 252 4.31 -13.16 -6.98
CA GLN A 252 3.40 -12.59 -5.97
C GLN A 252 4.01 -12.51 -4.57
N ARG A 253 5.13 -13.19 -4.31
CA ARG A 253 5.85 -13.16 -3.02
C ARG A 253 6.21 -11.77 -2.50
N PRO A 254 6.49 -10.75 -3.34
CA PRO A 254 6.66 -9.39 -2.82
C PRO A 254 5.46 -8.89 -2.01
N GLY A 255 4.25 -9.39 -2.30
CA GLY A 255 3.02 -9.07 -1.58
C GLY A 255 3.05 -9.47 -0.10
N LEU A 256 3.91 -10.42 0.31
CA LEU A 256 4.11 -10.80 1.71
C LEU A 256 4.48 -9.59 2.57
N PHE A 257 5.22 -8.61 2.00
CA PHE A 257 5.62 -7.39 2.72
C PHE A 257 4.42 -6.51 3.11
N MET A 258 3.26 -6.64 2.45
CA MET A 258 2.05 -5.88 2.80
C MET A 258 1.64 -6.09 4.26
N THR A 259 1.85 -7.30 4.80
CA THR A 259 1.50 -7.65 6.19
C THR A 259 2.25 -6.84 7.25
N ILE A 260 3.45 -6.36 6.92
CA ILE A 260 4.33 -5.61 7.83
C ILE A 260 3.79 -4.18 8.05
N GLY A 261 3.09 -3.65 7.04
CA GLY A 261 2.62 -2.27 7.03
C GLY A 261 1.66 -1.95 8.18
N SER A 262 0.79 -2.89 8.56
CA SER A 262 -0.22 -2.67 9.61
C SER A 262 0.41 -2.29 10.95
N ALA A 263 1.39 -3.06 11.41
CA ALA A 263 2.08 -2.82 12.66
C ALA A 263 2.95 -1.55 12.59
N GLY A 264 3.71 -1.39 11.50
CA GLY A 264 4.56 -0.21 11.31
C GLY A 264 3.78 1.11 11.29
N PHE A 265 2.74 1.22 10.46
CA PHE A 265 1.92 2.43 10.39
C PHE A 265 1.13 2.69 11.68
N THR A 266 0.76 1.64 12.43
CA THR A 266 0.14 1.79 13.76
C THR A 266 1.10 2.43 14.75
N THR A 267 2.34 1.95 14.83
CA THR A 267 3.38 2.57 15.69
C THR A 267 3.59 4.05 15.33
N VAL A 268 3.68 4.37 14.03
CA VAL A 268 3.85 5.76 13.55
C VAL A 268 2.66 6.63 13.94
N ALA A 269 1.44 6.14 13.77
CA ALA A 269 0.22 6.87 14.10
C ALA A 269 0.09 7.12 15.61
N LEU A 270 0.34 6.10 16.45
CA LEU A 270 0.24 6.23 17.90
C LEU A 270 1.27 7.22 18.45
N ILE A 271 2.54 7.08 18.07
CA ILE A 271 3.59 8.00 18.52
C ILE A 271 3.35 9.41 17.95
N GLY A 272 3.02 9.53 16.67
CA GLY A 272 2.76 10.83 16.03
C GLY A 272 1.59 11.58 16.65
N THR A 273 0.48 10.88 16.94
CA THR A 273 -0.68 11.51 17.60
C THR A 273 -0.41 11.84 19.06
N ALA A 274 0.32 11.00 19.81
CA ALA A 274 0.74 11.28 21.18
C ALA A 274 1.64 12.53 21.27
N ARG A 275 2.62 12.67 20.36
CA ARG A 275 3.47 13.87 20.25
C ARG A 275 2.66 15.14 19.96
N ALA A 276 1.56 15.02 19.22
CA ALA A 276 0.75 16.14 18.77
C ALA A 276 -0.28 16.62 19.81
N VAL A 277 -0.45 15.94 20.95
CA VAL A 277 -1.41 16.33 21.99
C VAL A 277 -1.14 17.76 22.48
N PRO A 278 -2.16 18.66 22.50
CA PRO A 278 -1.98 20.02 23.00
C PRO A 278 -1.85 20.04 24.52
N GLU A 279 -0.90 20.83 25.02
CA GLU A 279 -0.78 21.13 26.45
C GLU A 279 -1.81 22.18 26.87
N GLY A 280 -2.39 22.04 28.06
CA GLY A 280 -3.28 23.05 28.64
C GLY A 280 -4.61 23.25 27.92
N TYR A 281 -5.04 22.32 27.07
CA TYR A 281 -6.31 22.41 26.33
C TYR A 281 -7.26 21.23 26.64
N GLY A 282 -8.53 21.54 26.94
CA GLY A 282 -9.58 20.54 27.15
C GLY A 282 -9.23 19.52 28.26
N TYR A 283 -9.36 18.23 27.96
CA TYR A 283 -9.03 17.13 28.89
C TYR A 283 -7.59 17.17 29.41
N PHE A 284 -6.65 17.67 28.61
CA PHE A 284 -5.23 17.75 29.00
C PHE A 284 -4.92 18.98 29.86
N ALA A 285 -5.83 19.95 29.96
CA ALA A 285 -5.73 21.03 30.94
C ALA A 285 -6.06 20.53 32.35
N THR A 286 -7.02 19.61 32.47
CA THR A 286 -7.45 19.02 33.74
C THR A 286 -6.54 17.88 34.20
N HIS A 287 -5.85 17.22 33.27
CA HIS A 287 -4.92 16.11 33.55
C HIS A 287 -3.53 16.38 32.95
N PRO A 288 -2.66 17.17 33.62
CA PRO A 288 -1.37 17.58 33.06
C PRO A 288 -0.43 16.41 32.72
N MET A 289 -0.45 15.33 33.51
CA MET A 289 0.37 14.14 33.27
C MET A 289 -0.13 13.26 32.12
N ALA A 290 -1.34 13.49 31.60
CA ALA A 290 -1.94 12.60 30.61
C ALA A 290 -1.16 12.59 29.28
N LYS A 291 -0.53 13.71 28.90
CA LYS A 291 0.31 13.76 27.68
C LYS A 291 1.53 12.85 27.80
N GLU A 292 2.27 12.96 28.90
CA GLU A 292 3.47 12.13 29.15
C GLU A 292 3.10 10.65 29.22
N ILE A 293 2.02 10.30 29.91
CA ILE A 293 1.51 8.93 30.00
C ILE A 293 1.17 8.38 28.61
N LEU A 294 0.51 9.18 27.76
CA LEU A 294 0.19 8.77 26.39
C LEU A 294 1.44 8.57 25.53
N GLN A 295 2.46 9.41 25.68
CA GLN A 295 3.74 9.23 24.97
C GLN A 295 4.44 7.95 25.40
N VAL A 296 4.56 7.71 26.71
CA VAL A 296 5.14 6.46 27.24
C VAL A 296 4.36 5.25 26.72
N LEU A 297 3.02 5.27 26.81
CA LEU A 297 2.17 4.18 26.33
C LEU A 297 2.34 3.95 24.82
N ALA A 298 2.33 5.00 24.01
CA ALA A 298 2.53 4.90 22.56
C ALA A 298 3.88 4.30 22.20
N THR A 299 4.94 4.66 22.94
CA THR A 299 6.29 4.11 22.74
C THR A 299 6.33 2.62 23.09
N TRP A 300 5.81 2.19 24.24
CA TRP A 300 5.82 0.78 24.64
C TRP A 300 4.95 -0.12 23.76
N VAL A 301 3.75 0.35 23.39
CA VAL A 301 2.92 -0.33 22.39
C VAL A 301 3.63 -0.37 21.03
N GLY A 302 4.31 0.72 20.67
CA GLY A 302 5.13 0.80 19.47
C GLY A 302 6.23 -0.25 19.40
N ILE A 303 6.96 -0.48 20.51
CA ILE A 303 7.99 -1.53 20.63
C ILE A 303 7.39 -2.92 20.45
N PHE A 304 6.26 -3.18 21.12
CA PHE A 304 5.54 -4.45 21.01
C PHE A 304 5.15 -4.75 19.55
N LEU A 305 4.56 -3.77 18.87
CA LEU A 305 4.18 -3.88 17.46
C LEU A 305 5.38 -3.97 16.53
N TRP A 306 6.49 -3.27 16.84
CA TRP A 306 7.71 -3.31 16.04
C TRP A 306 8.36 -4.69 16.05
N GLY A 307 8.41 -5.38 17.20
CA GLY A 307 8.92 -6.76 17.28
C GLY A 307 8.12 -7.71 16.41
N PHE A 308 6.79 -7.57 16.40
CA PHE A 308 5.92 -8.34 15.51
C PHE A 308 6.15 -8.01 14.03
N ALA A 309 6.28 -6.72 13.69
CA ALA A 309 6.59 -6.28 12.33
C ALA A 309 7.95 -6.82 11.85
N LEU A 310 8.96 -6.85 12.72
CA LEU A 310 10.30 -7.39 12.42
C LEU A 310 10.23 -8.89 12.10
N TRP A 311 9.44 -9.66 12.84
CA TRP A 311 9.24 -11.07 12.58
C TRP A 311 8.56 -11.31 11.21
N LEU A 312 7.47 -10.58 10.91
CA LEU A 312 6.81 -10.63 9.59
C LEU A 312 7.76 -10.21 8.46
N PHE A 313 8.59 -9.20 8.70
CA PHE A 313 9.64 -8.77 7.77
C PHE A 313 10.64 -9.89 7.51
N GLY A 314 11.11 -10.56 8.55
CA GLY A 314 12.00 -11.72 8.44
C GLY A 314 11.37 -12.82 7.59
N LEU A 315 10.11 -13.19 7.87
CA LEU A 315 9.38 -14.19 7.10
C LEU A 315 9.30 -13.81 5.61
N ALA A 316 8.83 -12.61 5.29
CA ALA A 316 8.72 -12.13 3.92
C ALA A 316 10.08 -12.06 3.21
N PHE A 317 11.13 -11.63 3.93
CA PHE A 317 12.49 -11.54 3.43
C PHE A 317 13.04 -12.91 3.07
N PHE A 318 13.01 -13.88 3.98
CA PHE A 318 13.56 -15.22 3.73
C PHE A 318 12.81 -15.95 2.61
N VAL A 319 11.48 -15.83 2.55
CA VAL A 319 10.69 -16.42 1.45
C VAL A 319 11.04 -15.79 0.10
N CYS A 320 11.22 -14.47 0.04
CA CYS A 320 11.64 -13.80 -1.20
C CYS A 320 13.09 -14.13 -1.58
N MET A 321 13.99 -14.32 -0.61
CA MET A 321 15.40 -14.63 -0.87
C MET A 321 15.64 -16.09 -1.29
N ALA A 322 14.86 -17.04 -0.78
CA ALA A 322 15.09 -18.47 -0.95
C ALA A 322 15.11 -18.95 -2.42
N GLU A 323 14.40 -18.27 -3.32
CA GLU A 323 14.31 -18.64 -4.75
C GLU A 323 14.49 -17.44 -5.69
N ILE A 324 15.38 -16.51 -5.34
CA ILE A 324 15.73 -15.41 -6.25
C ILE A 324 16.36 -15.94 -7.53
N ILE A 325 17.22 -16.95 -7.39
CA ILE A 325 17.93 -17.58 -8.48
C ILE A 325 17.70 -19.07 -8.32
N THR A 326 16.91 -19.64 -9.21
CA THR A 326 16.67 -21.08 -9.27
C THR A 326 17.41 -21.65 -10.47
N ARG A 327 17.75 -22.95 -10.39
CA ARG A 327 18.40 -23.64 -11.49
C ARG A 327 17.35 -24.44 -12.24
N GLU A 328 16.96 -23.96 -13.41
CA GLU A 328 15.99 -24.62 -14.28
C GLU A 328 16.73 -25.12 -15.52
N ASN A 329 16.64 -26.43 -15.80
CA ASN A 329 17.36 -27.08 -16.91
C ASN A 329 18.88 -26.80 -16.94
N GLY A 330 19.50 -26.67 -15.78
CA GLY A 330 20.93 -26.41 -15.63
C GLY A 330 21.34 -24.94 -15.75
N LEU A 331 20.43 -24.05 -16.17
CA LEU A 331 20.62 -22.60 -16.29
C LEU A 331 20.13 -21.87 -15.05
N TRP A 332 20.79 -20.76 -14.71
CA TRP A 332 20.31 -19.86 -13.67
C TRP A 332 19.17 -19.00 -14.22
N VAL A 333 17.98 -19.19 -13.68
CA VAL A 333 16.79 -18.44 -14.06
C VAL A 333 16.31 -17.64 -12.85
N MET A 334 15.86 -16.42 -13.10
CA MET A 334 15.18 -15.60 -12.11
C MET A 334 13.67 -15.78 -12.33
N PRO A 335 12.98 -16.62 -11.53
CA PRO A 335 11.60 -17.01 -11.82
C PRO A 335 10.59 -15.89 -11.59
N MET A 336 10.98 -14.85 -10.82
CA MET A 336 10.09 -13.74 -10.51
C MET A 336 10.01 -12.74 -11.68
N ARG A 337 8.83 -12.67 -12.32
CA ARG A 337 8.50 -11.62 -13.30
C ARG A 337 7.96 -10.38 -12.60
N PHE A 338 8.17 -9.21 -13.21
CA PHE A 338 7.65 -7.95 -12.69
C PHE A 338 6.12 -7.94 -12.72
N THR A 339 5.53 -7.62 -11.58
CA THR A 339 4.10 -7.34 -11.43
C THR A 339 3.97 -6.12 -10.53
N ASN A 340 2.84 -5.42 -10.57
CA ASN A 340 2.61 -4.27 -9.70
C ASN A 340 2.66 -4.63 -8.19
N THR A 341 2.51 -5.89 -7.82
CA THR A 341 2.74 -6.40 -6.46
C THR A 341 4.16 -6.12 -5.94
N TRP A 342 5.14 -5.94 -6.82
CA TRP A 342 6.53 -5.63 -6.45
C TRP A 342 6.69 -4.29 -5.73
N TRP A 343 5.73 -3.38 -5.87
CA TRP A 343 5.68 -2.14 -5.10
C TRP A 343 5.51 -2.37 -3.59
N ALA A 344 5.07 -3.56 -3.17
CA ALA A 344 5.06 -3.97 -1.77
C ALA A 344 6.47 -4.05 -1.13
N PHE A 345 7.55 -4.10 -1.92
CA PHE A 345 8.90 -3.93 -1.38
C PHE A 345 9.15 -2.52 -0.83
N ILE A 346 8.33 -1.54 -1.21
CA ILE A 346 8.53 -0.14 -0.85
C ILE A 346 7.47 0.29 0.16
N PHE A 347 6.20 0.42 -0.24
CA PHE A 347 5.20 1.12 0.58
C PHE A 347 4.95 0.51 1.98
N PRO A 348 4.66 -0.78 2.16
CA PRO A 348 4.52 -1.37 3.51
C PRO A 348 5.77 -1.21 4.38
N ASN A 349 6.96 -1.23 3.77
CA ASN A 349 8.23 -1.04 4.47
C ASN A 349 8.47 0.43 4.86
N VAL A 350 7.77 1.40 4.27
CA VAL A 350 7.79 2.80 4.72
C VAL A 350 7.30 2.88 6.16
N GLY A 351 6.17 2.23 6.46
CA GLY A 351 5.63 2.17 7.83
C GLY A 351 6.63 1.58 8.81
N PHE A 352 7.28 0.47 8.45
CA PHE A 352 8.32 -0.15 9.29
C PHE A 352 9.55 0.75 9.50
N THR A 353 10.00 1.44 8.44
CA THR A 353 11.15 2.35 8.50
C THR A 353 10.86 3.55 9.39
N LEU A 354 9.68 4.17 9.22
CA LEU A 354 9.23 5.29 10.04
C LEU A 354 9.01 4.88 11.50
N ALA A 355 8.41 3.71 11.75
CA ALA A 355 8.25 3.17 13.10
C ALA A 355 9.60 3.01 13.80
N THR A 356 10.59 2.46 13.08
CA THR A 356 11.97 2.32 13.58
C THR A 356 12.59 3.68 13.89
N ALA A 357 12.42 4.66 13.01
CA ALA A 357 12.93 6.02 13.21
C ALA A 357 12.28 6.70 14.43
N TYR A 358 10.95 6.60 14.57
CA TYR A 358 10.21 7.18 15.68
C TYR A 358 10.59 6.52 17.01
N LEU A 359 10.67 5.19 17.06
CA LEU A 359 11.14 4.48 18.26
C LEU A 359 12.59 4.82 18.60
N GLY A 360 13.47 4.97 17.61
CA GLY A 360 14.84 5.41 17.84
C GLY A 360 14.92 6.81 18.44
N GLN A 361 13.98 7.70 18.11
CA GLN A 361 13.86 9.03 18.71
C GLN A 361 13.32 8.94 20.14
N GLU A 362 12.25 8.18 20.39
CA GLU A 362 11.63 8.03 21.72
C GLU A 362 12.56 7.31 22.71
N LEU A 363 13.37 6.36 22.23
CA LEU A 363 14.36 5.64 23.04
C LEU A 363 15.73 6.32 23.10
N GLU A 364 15.89 7.46 22.42
CA GLU A 364 17.13 8.21 22.32
C GLU A 364 18.34 7.35 21.87
N SER A 365 18.08 6.31 21.08
CA SER A 365 19.06 5.28 20.71
C SER A 365 19.67 5.54 19.34
N ASN A 366 20.93 5.99 19.32
CA ASN A 366 21.67 6.21 18.08
C ASN A 366 21.78 4.96 17.20
N ALA A 367 21.86 3.77 17.77
CA ALA A 367 21.94 2.52 17.02
C ALA A 367 20.65 2.26 16.21
N ILE A 368 19.48 2.45 16.82
CA ILE A 368 18.18 2.28 16.17
C ILE A 368 18.00 3.35 15.09
N LEU A 369 18.44 4.58 15.34
CA LEU A 369 18.42 5.65 14.35
C LEU A 369 19.26 5.30 13.12
N TRP A 370 20.50 4.81 13.30
CA TRP A 370 21.32 4.38 12.16
C TRP A 370 20.73 3.20 11.41
N PHE A 371 20.14 2.23 12.11
CA PHE A 371 19.41 1.14 11.47
C PHE A 371 18.26 1.67 10.59
N SER A 372 17.49 2.64 11.08
CA SER A 372 16.42 3.26 10.29
C SER A 372 16.94 3.96 9.01
N VAL A 373 18.12 4.61 9.08
CA VAL A 373 18.75 5.25 7.92
C VAL A 373 19.16 4.22 6.87
N VAL A 374 19.75 3.09 7.27
CA VAL A 374 20.15 2.02 6.36
C VAL A 374 18.92 1.44 5.64
N VAL A 375 17.84 1.20 6.38
CA VAL A 375 16.59 0.72 5.80
C VAL A 375 16.03 1.75 4.82
N ALA A 376 16.02 3.04 5.16
CA ALA A 376 15.56 4.14 4.30
C ALA A 376 16.36 4.24 2.98
N LEU A 377 17.69 4.19 3.05
CA LEU A 377 18.57 4.25 1.88
C LEU A 377 18.27 3.10 0.89
N ARG A 378 18.09 1.88 1.41
CA ARG A 378 17.76 0.72 0.57
C ARG A 378 16.43 0.92 -0.18
N ARG A 379 15.46 1.63 0.40
CA ARG A 379 14.18 1.94 -0.28
C ARG A 379 14.32 3.02 -1.33
N GLY A 380 15.13 4.04 -1.09
CA GLY A 380 15.48 5.04 -2.11
C GLY A 380 16.12 4.39 -3.35
N ILE A 381 17.08 3.48 -3.13
CA ILE A 381 17.72 2.71 -4.21
C ILE A 381 16.69 1.83 -4.94
N ALA A 382 15.85 1.10 -4.19
CA ALA A 382 14.80 0.27 -4.78
C ALA A 382 13.82 1.09 -5.65
N LEU A 383 13.44 2.30 -5.20
CA LEU A 383 12.61 3.21 -6.00
C LEU A 383 13.30 3.60 -7.30
N THR A 384 14.57 4.04 -7.25
CA THR A 384 15.30 4.45 -8.45
C THR A 384 15.42 3.33 -9.47
N GLY A 385 15.74 2.10 -9.03
CA GLY A 385 15.83 0.94 -9.92
C GLY A 385 14.47 0.54 -10.53
N ARG A 386 13.37 0.72 -9.80
CA ARG A 386 12.02 0.44 -10.29
C ARG A 386 11.54 1.51 -11.27
N MET A 387 11.77 2.78 -10.97
CA MET A 387 11.42 3.87 -11.87
C MET A 387 12.15 3.73 -13.21
N SER A 388 13.42 3.33 -13.20
CA SER A 388 14.17 3.09 -14.43
C SER A 388 13.61 1.94 -15.28
N SER A 389 13.00 0.91 -14.68
CA SER A 389 12.36 -0.17 -15.44
C SER A 389 10.98 0.21 -15.99
N LEU A 390 10.29 1.16 -15.36
CA LEU A 390 8.97 1.64 -15.77
C LEU A 390 9.00 2.72 -16.85
N MET A 391 10.00 3.60 -16.82
CA MET A 391 10.12 4.70 -17.79
C MET A 391 10.09 4.24 -19.27
N PRO A 392 10.74 3.13 -19.68
CA PRO A 392 10.67 2.65 -21.07
C PRO A 392 9.26 2.27 -21.52
N GLU A 393 8.44 1.69 -20.64
CA GLU A 393 7.05 1.32 -20.96
C GLU A 393 6.19 2.58 -21.18
N PHE A 394 6.36 3.59 -20.32
CA PHE A 394 5.65 4.88 -20.45
C PHE A 394 6.13 5.73 -21.63
N LEU A 395 7.44 5.81 -21.86
CA LEU A 395 8.01 6.51 -23.01
C LEU A 395 7.54 5.88 -24.33
N CYS A 396 7.39 4.56 -24.38
CA CYS A 396 6.80 3.88 -25.54
C CYS A 396 5.34 4.25 -25.80
N LEU A 397 4.56 4.55 -24.75
CA LEU A 397 3.17 5.03 -24.87
C LEU A 397 3.11 6.51 -25.31
N ALA A 398 3.97 7.36 -24.74
CA ALA A 398 3.97 8.80 -25.03
C ALA A 398 4.53 9.15 -26.42
N LEU A 399 5.59 8.47 -26.86
CA LEU A 399 6.29 8.80 -28.11
C LEU A 399 5.63 8.22 -29.38
N LYS A 400 4.62 7.35 -29.25
CA LYS A 400 3.91 6.77 -30.40
C LYS A 400 2.52 7.35 -30.69
N SER A 401 2.08 8.32 -29.89
CA SER A 401 0.84 9.08 -30.18
C SER A 401 0.99 10.07 -31.34
N TYR A 402 2.19 10.23 -31.91
CA TYR A 402 2.47 11.16 -33.01
C TYR A 402 3.17 10.46 -34.19
N ARG A 403 2.44 9.61 -34.90
CA ARG A 403 2.66 9.37 -36.33
C ARG A 403 1.30 9.27 -37.00
N PHE A 404 0.95 10.35 -37.71
CA PHE A 404 -0.19 10.42 -38.63
C PHE A 404 -0.06 9.39 -39.75
#